data_AF-A0A7J5G9L0-F1
#
_entry.id   AF-A0A7J5G9L0-F1
#
_cell.length_a   1.000
_cell.length_b   1.000
_cell.length_c   1.000
_cell.angle_alpha   90.00
_cell.angle_beta   90.00
_cell.angle_gamma   90.00
#
_symmetry.space_group_name_H-M   'P 1'
#
loop_
_entity.id
_entity.type
_entity.pdbx_description
1 polymer ?
#
loop_
_entity_poly.entity_id
_entity_poly.type
_entity_poly.pdbx_seq_one_letter_code
_entity_poly.pdbx_strand_id
1 'polypeptide(L)' 'MEHKCDHFCSCPVTGCRNHPSNHNQGCTPCIKDNLAKGKIPACFFKAVNEDVSEAHDWTIKGFVDFYLKMNAKE' A
#
# COMPACT_ATOMS: atom_id res chain seq x y z
N MET A 1 18.72 13.33 -15.73
CA MET A 1 17.73 13.81 -14.75
C MET A 1 16.86 12.61 -14.42
N GLU A 2 16.97 12.06 -13.22
CA GLU A 2 16.18 10.90 -12.84
C GLU A 2 14.76 11.35 -12.52
N HIS A 3 13.78 10.82 -13.23
CA HIS A 3 12.37 11.13 -13.01
C HIS A 3 11.92 10.50 -11.68
N LYS A 4 11.53 11.33 -10.73
CA LYS A 4 10.87 10.86 -9.51
C LYS A 4 9.57 10.18 -9.92
N CYS A 5 9.40 8.91 -9.55
CA CYS A 5 8.25 8.11 -9.96
C CYS A 5 7.14 8.22 -8.90
N ASP A 6 6.66 9.44 -8.67
CA ASP A 6 5.66 9.78 -7.66
C ASP A 6 4.21 9.73 -8.19
N HIS A 7 4.00 9.55 -9.49
CA HIS A 7 2.68 9.71 -10.10
C HIS A 7 1.67 8.57 -9.85
N PHE A 8 2.10 7.37 -9.45
CA PHE A 8 1.19 6.22 -9.29
C PHE A 8 0.96 5.77 -7.84
N CYS A 9 1.87 6.07 -6.92
CA CYS A 9 1.75 5.60 -5.54
C CYS A 9 0.65 6.38 -4.79
N SER A 10 -0.43 5.69 -4.43
CA SER A 10 -1.55 6.26 -3.66
C SER A 10 -1.38 6.16 -2.13
N CYS A 11 -0.27 5.60 -1.66
CA CYS A 11 0.00 5.38 -0.24
C CYS A 11 -0.06 6.71 0.53
N PRO A 12 -0.85 6.82 1.62
CA PRO A 12 -0.96 8.06 2.38
C PRO A 12 0.28 8.37 3.23
N VAL A 13 1.18 7.40 3.42
CA VAL A 13 2.35 7.51 4.29
C VAL A 13 3.55 8.09 3.53
N THR A 14 3.44 9.36 3.13
CA THR A 14 4.46 10.06 2.34
C THR A 14 5.79 10.26 3.07
N GLY A 15 5.81 10.23 4.40
CA GLY A 15 7.04 10.27 5.20
C GLY A 15 7.83 8.95 5.23
N CYS A 16 7.30 7.87 4.68
CA CYS A 16 8.00 6.58 4.64
C CYS A 16 9.27 6.66 3.78
N ARG A 17 10.41 6.17 4.29
CA ARG A 17 11.67 6.17 3.53
C ARG A 17 11.60 5.40 2.20
N ASN A 18 10.68 4.43 2.10
CA ASN A 18 10.46 3.62 0.91
C ASN A 18 9.37 4.21 -0.01
N HIS A 19 8.83 5.40 0.32
CA HIS A 19 7.88 6.09 -0.52
C HIS A 19 8.61 6.65 -1.74
N PRO A 20 8.09 6.47 -2.97
CA PRO A 20 8.78 6.89 -4.19
C PRO A 20 8.97 8.40 -4.32
N SER A 21 8.31 9.21 -3.49
CA SER A 21 8.60 10.65 -3.40
C SER A 21 9.93 10.97 -2.71
N ASN A 22 10.54 10.00 -2.03
CA ASN A 22 11.69 10.20 -1.15
C ASN A 22 12.97 9.57 -1.72
N HIS A 23 12.90 8.94 -2.89
CA HIS A 23 14.03 8.34 -3.60
C HIS A 23 13.67 8.10 -5.08
N ASN A 24 14.64 7.67 -5.89
CA ASN A 24 14.53 7.48 -7.34
C ASN A 24 14.26 6.03 -7.77
N GLN A 25 13.82 5.14 -6.86
CA GLN A 25 13.70 3.68 -7.11
C GLN A 25 12.26 3.20 -7.29
N GLY A 26 11.31 4.12 -7.43
CA GLY A 26 9.88 3.80 -7.55
C GLY A 26 9.36 3.01 -6.35
N CYS A 27 8.42 2.09 -6.55
CA CYS A 27 7.87 1.27 -5.46
C CYS A 27 8.76 0.09 -5.03
N THR A 28 9.90 -0.14 -5.71
CA THR A 28 10.77 -1.31 -5.49
C THR A 28 11.09 -1.59 -4.00
N PRO A 29 11.60 -0.62 -3.20
CA PRO A 29 11.90 -0.88 -1.80
C PRO A 29 10.65 -1.14 -0.94
N CYS A 30 9.51 -0.53 -1.27
CA CYS A 30 8.24 -0.77 -0.59
C CYS A 30 7.75 -2.21 -0.84
N ILE A 31 7.76 -2.66 -2.10
CA ILE A 31 7.36 -4.03 -2.46
C ILE A 31 8.29 -5.05 -1.81
N LYS A 32 9.61 -4.83 -1.86
CA LYS A 32 10.60 -5.73 -1.24
C LYS A 32 10.37 -5.86 0.27
N ASP A 33 10.12 -4.75 0.97
CA ASP A 33 9.87 -4.76 2.43
C ASP A 33 8.57 -5.49 2.79
N ASN A 34 7.49 -5.27 2.03
CA ASN A 34 6.21 -5.94 2.24
C ASN A 34 6.31 -7.45 1.99
N LEU A 35 6.98 -7.87 0.91
CA LEU A 35 7.21 -9.28 0.60
C LEU A 35 8.01 -9.98 1.72
N ALA A 36 9.09 -9.35 2.21
CA ALA A 36 9.91 -9.89 3.29
C ALA A 36 9.13 -10.07 4.61
N LYS A 37 8.08 -9.26 4.82
CA LYS A 37 7.22 -9.28 6.01
C LYS A 37 5.94 -10.11 5.83
N GLY A 38 5.71 -10.69 4.65
CA GLY A 38 4.45 -11.37 4.33
C GLY A 38 3.23 -10.42 4.36
N LYS A 39 3.45 -9.14 4.04
CA LYS A 39 2.43 -8.08 4.06
C LYS A 39 2.03 -7.65 2.64
N ILE A 40 0.84 -7.09 2.55
CA ILE A 40 0.28 -6.44 1.37
C ILE A 40 0.47 -4.91 1.50
N PRO A 41 0.96 -4.22 0.46
CA PRO A 41 1.18 -2.77 0.53
C PRO A 41 -0.11 -1.98 0.77
N ALA A 42 -0.01 -0.87 1.52
CA ALA A 42 -1.17 -0.04 1.86
C ALA A 42 -1.91 0.57 0.66
N CYS A 43 -1.23 0.78 -0.48
CA CYS A 43 -1.88 1.23 -1.71
C CYS A 43 -2.91 0.22 -2.26
N PHE A 44 -2.78 -1.07 -1.94
CA PHE A 44 -3.74 -2.10 -2.35
C PHE A 44 -5.01 -2.04 -1.48
N PHE A 45 -4.86 -1.84 -0.17
CA PHE A 45 -6.01 -1.58 0.72
C PHE A 45 -6.76 -0.32 0.29
N LYS A 46 -6.03 0.74 -0.09
CA LYS A 46 -6.63 1.97 -0.59
C LYS A 46 -7.39 1.81 -1.91
N ALA A 47 -7.01 0.83 -2.73
CA ALA A 47 -7.74 0.50 -3.97
C ALA A 47 -9.11 -0.14 -3.68
N VAL A 48 -9.29 -0.71 -2.49
CA VAL A 48 -10.57 -1.29 -2.04
C VAL A 48 -11.45 -0.23 -1.37
N ASN A 49 -10.88 0.61 -0.51
CA ASN A 49 -11.58 1.73 0.13
C ASN A 49 -10.58 2.85 0.42
N GLU A 50 -10.95 4.11 0.15
CA GLU A 50 -10.10 5.27 0.45
C GLU A 50 -9.76 5.38 1.95
N ASP A 51 -10.71 5.04 2.82
CA ASP A 51 -10.51 4.93 4.26
C ASP A 51 -9.99 3.54 4.63
N VAL A 52 -8.71 3.51 5.00
CA VAL A 52 -8.01 2.29 5.44
C VAL A 52 -7.86 2.24 6.97
N SER A 53 -8.56 3.09 7.73
CA SER A 53 -8.51 3.09 9.20
C SER A 53 -8.95 1.76 9.82
N GLU A 54 -9.80 1.00 9.12
CA GLU A 54 -10.23 -0.32 9.54
C GLU A 54 -9.26 -1.47 9.16
N ALA A 55 -8.18 -1.17 8.43
CA ALA A 55 -7.16 -2.16 8.06
C ALA A 55 -6.15 -2.36 9.21
N HIS A 56 -6.34 -3.43 9.98
CA HIS A 56 -5.49 -3.77 11.14
C HIS A 56 -4.55 -4.95 10.88
N ASP A 57 -4.90 -5.82 9.92
CA ASP A 57 -4.08 -6.95 9.49
C ASP A 57 -3.60 -6.70 8.05
N TRP A 58 -2.29 -6.54 7.90
CA TRP A 58 -1.65 -6.27 6.62
C TRP A 58 -1.21 -7.53 5.88
N THR A 59 -1.54 -8.73 6.37
CA THR A 59 -1.26 -9.99 5.66
C THR A 59 -2.17 -10.16 4.44
N ILE A 60 -1.91 -11.19 3.63
CA ILE A 60 -2.83 -11.58 2.54
C ILE A 60 -4.22 -11.89 3.09
N LYS A 61 -4.32 -12.60 4.22
CA LYS A 61 -5.61 -12.90 4.87
C LYS A 61 -6.32 -11.62 5.28
N GLY A 62 -5.62 -10.72 5.97
CA GLY A 62 -6.16 -9.42 6.38
C GLY A 62 -6.64 -8.57 5.20
N PHE A 63 -5.93 -8.60 4.08
CA PHE A 63 -6.37 -7.93 2.84
C PHE A 63 -7.68 -8.53 2.28
N VAL A 64 -7.79 -9.87 2.23
CA VAL A 64 -9.02 -10.54 1.78
C VAL A 64 -10.20 -10.24 2.70
N ASP A 65 -9.99 -10.31 4.01
CA ASP A 65 -11.03 -10.01 5.00
C ASP A 65 -11.50 -8.54 4.87
N PHE A 66 -10.57 -7.61 4.69
CA PHE A 66 -10.87 -6.20 4.44
C PHE A 66 -11.69 -6.01 3.16
N TYR A 67 -11.27 -6.66 2.05
CA TYR A 67 -12.00 -6.64 0.79
C TYR A 67 -13.44 -7.12 0.94
N LEU A 68 -13.64 -8.28 1.56
CA LEU A 68 -14.98 -8.82 1.78
C LEU A 68 -15.82 -7.90 2.65
N LYS A 69 -15.26 -7.34 3.74
CA LYS A 69 -15.97 -6.42 4.63
C LYS A 69 -16.44 -5.15 3.91
N MET A 70 -15.59 -4.56 3.07
CA MET A 70 -15.91 -3.32 2.36
C MET A 70 -16.93 -3.52 1.24
N ASN A 71 -16.94 -4.71 0.62
CA ASN A 71 -17.82 -5.03 -0.50
C ASN A 71 -19.09 -5.82 -0.11
N ALA A 72 -19.23 -6.27 1.14
CA ALA A 72 -20.44 -6.97 1.62
C ALA A 72 -21.65 -6.03 1.85
N LYS A 73 -21.62 -4.79 1.35
CA LYS A 73 -22.70 -3.79 1.48
C LYS A 73 -23.60 -3.68 0.23
N GLU A 74 -23.71 -4.76 -0.55
CA GLU A 74 -24.72 -4.89 -1.63
C GLU A 74 -26.05 -5.42 -1.10
#